data_AF-A0A845GMQ7-F1
#
_entry.id   AF-A0A845GMQ7-F1
#
_cell.length_a   1.000
_cell.length_b   1.000
_cell.length_c   1.000
_cell.angle_alpha   90.00
_cell.angle_beta   90.00
_cell.angle_gamma   90.00
#
_symmetry.space_group_name_H-M   'P 1'
#
loop_
_entity.id
_entity.type
_entity.pdbx_description
1 polymer ?
#
loop_
_entity_poly.entity_id
_entity_poly.type
_entity_poly.pdbx_seq_one_letter_code
_entity_poly.pdbx_strand_id
1 'polypeptide(L)'
;MVPAEYVGLWRRSGIWRSNGSSDLTTQVLWFQAERYHIDLRIPVGRTGINGFAGETVVEGERCTWHPAIAYPAISSELDAGWMRFDDADHVHETGLDNSYEEDWYREPTGAMHGMRLHDPHSDQLAYLLISDNWMAWACGSPTSACEITVYQCEQQQWTAIASNLATSIPAIVLSNKDALQWQAGQLVEVPMKPGTTWRV
;
A
#
# COMPACT_ATOMS: atom_id res chain seq x y z
N MET A 1 -11.57 -11.97 -2.83
CA MET A 1 -10.12 -12.09 -3.03
C MET A 1 -9.81 -11.60 -4.42
N VAL A 2 -8.70 -10.89 -4.61
CA VAL A 2 -8.23 -10.48 -5.94
C VAL A 2 -7.59 -11.68 -6.67
N PRO A 3 -7.54 -11.69 -8.01
CA PRO A 3 -6.79 -12.68 -8.76
C PRO A 3 -5.30 -12.71 -8.36
N ALA A 4 -4.66 -13.88 -8.48
CA ALA A 4 -3.32 -14.11 -7.96
C ALA A 4 -2.26 -13.22 -8.63
N GLU A 5 -2.46 -12.91 -9.91
CA GLU A 5 -1.62 -12.02 -10.69
C GLU A 5 -1.54 -10.61 -10.10
N TYR A 6 -2.53 -10.13 -9.32
CA TYR A 6 -2.45 -8.82 -8.65
C TYR A 6 -1.54 -8.83 -7.41
N VAL A 7 -1.39 -9.98 -6.75
CA VAL A 7 -0.76 -10.08 -5.42
C VAL A 7 0.74 -9.85 -5.54
N GLY A 8 1.29 -8.89 -4.79
CA GLY A 8 2.71 -8.55 -4.78
C GLY A 8 2.98 -7.08 -4.46
N LEU A 9 4.22 -6.65 -4.69
CA LEU A 9 4.61 -5.25 -4.72
C LEU A 9 4.81 -4.81 -6.17
N TRP A 10 4.17 -3.71 -6.53
CA TRP A 10 4.23 -3.08 -7.82
C TRP A 10 4.85 -1.70 -7.71
N ARG A 11 5.61 -1.35 -8.74
CA ARG A 11 6.23 -0.05 -8.85
C ARG A 11 5.89 0.56 -10.20
N ARG A 12 5.37 1.78 -10.16
CA ARG A 12 4.99 2.49 -11.39
C ARG A 12 6.26 2.93 -12.11
N SER A 13 6.34 2.63 -13.40
CA SER A 13 7.39 3.11 -14.29
C SER A 13 7.04 4.47 -14.90
N GLY A 14 5.75 4.73 -15.13
CA GLY A 14 5.25 5.99 -15.65
C GLY A 14 3.74 6.13 -15.65
N ILE A 15 3.28 7.38 -15.73
CA ILE A 15 1.90 7.73 -16.07
C ILE A 15 1.90 8.71 -17.25
N TRP A 16 1.04 8.48 -18.23
CA TRP A 16 0.82 9.34 -19.39
C TRP A 16 -0.65 9.74 -19.45
N ARG A 17 -0.93 11.04 -19.58
CA ARG A 17 -2.29 11.58 -19.56
C ARG A 17 -2.71 12.04 -20.94
N SER A 18 -4.01 11.96 -21.20
CA SER A 18 -4.61 12.39 -22.48
C SER A 18 -4.40 13.88 -22.79
N ASN A 19 -4.12 14.70 -21.78
CA ASN A 19 -3.74 16.11 -21.94
C ASN A 19 -2.28 16.33 -22.40
N GLY A 20 -1.52 15.26 -22.66
CA GLY A 20 -0.13 15.30 -23.12
C GLY A 20 0.92 15.40 -22.00
N SER A 21 0.51 15.50 -20.74
CA SER A 21 1.44 15.47 -19.60
C SER A 21 1.82 14.04 -19.22
N SER A 22 3.01 13.86 -18.65
CA SER A 22 3.47 12.59 -18.11
C SER A 22 4.27 12.79 -16.82
N ASP A 23 4.37 11.73 -16.02
CA ASP A 23 5.24 11.67 -14.84
C ASP A 23 5.93 10.31 -14.77
N LEU A 24 7.27 10.35 -14.87
CA LEU A 24 8.15 9.19 -14.81
C LEU A 24 9.05 9.24 -13.56
N THR A 25 8.80 10.18 -12.66
CA THR A 25 9.74 10.56 -11.59
C THR A 25 9.19 10.34 -10.19
N THR A 26 7.86 10.41 -10.03
CA THR A 26 7.24 10.09 -8.74
C THR A 26 7.43 8.61 -8.44
N GLN A 27 8.04 8.32 -7.29
CA GLN A 27 8.11 6.96 -6.79
C GLN A 27 6.71 6.55 -6.32
N VAL A 28 6.10 5.58 -7.01
CA VAL A 28 4.83 4.99 -6.60
C VAL A 28 5.04 3.52 -6.27
N LEU A 29 4.63 3.11 -5.09
CA LEU A 29 4.71 1.75 -4.57
C LEU A 29 3.32 1.28 -4.19
N TRP A 30 2.83 0.26 -4.89
CA TRP A 30 1.54 -0.37 -4.64
C TRP A 30 1.76 -1.79 -4.12
N PHE A 31 1.46 -1.99 -2.85
CA PHE A 31 1.42 -3.29 -2.20
C PHE A 31 0.01 -3.86 -2.32
N GLN A 32 -0.11 -5.11 -2.75
CA GLN A 32 -1.37 -5.81 -2.90
C GLN A 32 -1.29 -7.21 -2.30
N ALA A 33 -2.13 -7.47 -1.29
CA ALA A 33 -2.39 -8.81 -0.77
C ALA A 33 -3.71 -9.36 -1.33
N GLU A 34 -4.17 -10.53 -0.91
CA GLU A 34 -5.41 -11.16 -1.42
C GLU A 34 -6.68 -10.29 -1.27
N ARG A 35 -6.68 -9.31 -0.36
CA ARG A 35 -7.82 -8.42 -0.10
C ARG A 35 -7.44 -6.96 0.05
N TYR A 36 -6.30 -6.67 0.65
CA TYR A 36 -5.92 -5.33 1.07
C TYR A 36 -4.82 -4.75 0.18
N HIS A 37 -4.79 -3.43 0.08
CA HIS A 37 -3.70 -2.70 -0.56
C HIS A 37 -3.14 -1.59 0.33
N ILE A 38 -1.91 -1.18 0.01
CA ILE A 38 -1.31 0.08 0.44
C ILE A 38 -0.63 0.70 -0.78
N ASP A 39 -1.01 1.92 -1.14
CA ASP A 39 -0.37 2.73 -2.19
C ASP A 39 0.34 3.93 -1.55
N LEU A 40 1.56 4.22 -2.00
CA LEU A 40 2.33 5.38 -1.56
C LEU A 40 3.02 6.05 -2.75
N ARG A 41 2.74 7.35 -2.93
CA ARG A 41 3.25 8.20 -4.02
C ARG A 41 4.14 9.31 -3.45
N ILE A 42 5.43 9.26 -3.74
CA ILE A 42 6.43 10.24 -3.28
C ILE A 42 7.08 10.94 -4.49
N PRO A 43 6.67 12.18 -4.79
CA PRO A 43 7.34 13.01 -5.79
C PRO A 43 8.78 13.34 -5.36
N VAL A 44 9.68 13.57 -6.33
CA VAL A 44 11.10 13.90 -6.07
C VAL A 44 11.27 15.07 -5.07
N GLY A 45 10.43 16.10 -5.19
CA GLY A 45 10.43 17.26 -4.28
C GLY A 45 9.58 17.08 -3.01
N ARG A 46 9.00 15.90 -2.78
CA ARG A 46 8.11 15.57 -1.65
C ARG A 46 6.88 16.49 -1.49
N THR A 47 6.62 17.33 -2.49
CA THR A 47 5.45 18.21 -2.53
C THR A 47 4.32 17.46 -3.23
N GLY A 48 3.15 17.38 -2.58
CA GLY A 48 2.02 16.62 -3.12
C GLY A 48 2.11 15.11 -2.89
N ILE A 49 2.85 14.66 -1.86
CA ILE A 49 2.81 13.26 -1.41
C ILE A 49 1.35 12.86 -1.18
N ASN A 50 1.00 11.70 -1.69
CA ASN A 50 -0.28 11.08 -1.39
C ASN A 50 -0.14 9.55 -1.29
N GLY A 51 -1.17 8.91 -0.79
CA GLY A 51 -1.24 7.46 -0.66
C GLY A 51 -2.47 7.06 0.13
N PHE A 52 -2.80 5.78 0.11
CA PHE A 52 -4.01 5.27 0.74
C PHE A 52 -3.90 3.77 1.01
N ALA A 53 -4.76 3.28 1.89
CA ALA A 53 -4.86 1.87 2.21
C ALA A 53 -6.31 1.47 2.39
N GLY A 54 -6.63 0.23 2.02
CA GLY A 54 -8.00 -0.23 2.03
C GLY A 54 -8.18 -1.59 1.38
N GLU A 55 -9.37 -1.80 0.81
CA GLU A 55 -9.73 -3.06 0.14
C GLU A 55 -9.69 -2.90 -1.37
N THR A 56 -9.33 -3.99 -2.07
CA THR A 56 -9.32 -4.05 -3.52
C THR A 56 -10.41 -4.99 -4.00
N VAL A 57 -11.18 -4.55 -4.99
CA VAL A 57 -12.21 -5.36 -5.67
C VAL A 57 -11.83 -5.44 -7.14
N VAL A 58 -11.83 -6.66 -7.69
CA VAL A 58 -11.54 -6.92 -9.10
C VAL A 58 -12.75 -7.60 -9.74
N GLU A 59 -13.26 -7.01 -10.81
CA GLU A 59 -14.41 -7.50 -11.57
C GLU A 59 -14.05 -7.56 -13.06
N GLY A 60 -13.70 -8.76 -13.53
CA GLY A 60 -13.08 -8.91 -14.86
C GLY A 60 -11.73 -8.19 -14.88
N GLU A 61 -11.56 -7.27 -15.83
CA GLU A 61 -10.33 -6.46 -15.96
C GLU A 61 -10.41 -5.15 -15.13
N ARG A 62 -11.57 -4.83 -14.52
CA ARG A 62 -11.70 -3.63 -13.70
C ARG A 62 -11.14 -3.88 -12.31
N CYS A 63 -10.15 -3.10 -11.92
CA CYS A 63 -9.68 -2.99 -10.53
C CYS A 63 -10.27 -1.73 -9.90
N THR A 64 -10.81 -1.85 -8.70
CA THR A 64 -11.29 -0.73 -7.90
C THR A 64 -10.64 -0.78 -6.53
N TRP A 65 -9.95 0.29 -6.16
CA TRP A 65 -9.38 0.47 -4.84
C TRP A 65 -10.37 1.25 -3.99
N HIS A 66 -10.72 0.71 -2.82
CA HIS A 66 -11.59 1.34 -1.85
C HIS A 66 -10.78 1.80 -0.63
N PRO A 67 -10.30 3.06 -0.60
CA PRO A 67 -9.59 3.62 0.53
C PRO A 67 -10.43 3.59 1.80
N ALA A 68 -9.86 3.05 2.88
CA ALA A 68 -10.40 3.17 4.24
C ALA A 68 -9.66 4.23 5.05
N ILE A 69 -8.41 4.54 4.68
CA ILE A 69 -7.55 5.61 5.22
C ILE A 69 -6.69 6.16 4.08
N ALA A 70 -6.36 7.46 4.12
CA ALA A 70 -5.57 8.11 3.08
C ALA A 70 -4.73 9.27 3.60
N TYR A 71 -3.71 9.63 2.84
CA TYR A 71 -2.97 10.88 2.95
C TYR A 71 -2.96 11.59 1.59
N PRO A 72 -3.36 12.87 1.50
CA PRO A 72 -4.23 13.57 2.45
C PRO A 72 -5.51 12.77 2.75
N ALA A 73 -6.32 13.23 3.71
CA ALA A 73 -7.56 12.54 4.09
C ALA A 73 -8.43 12.18 2.87
N ILE A 74 -9.22 11.11 3.02
CA ILE A 74 -9.96 10.43 1.94
C ILE A 74 -10.76 11.44 1.10
N SER A 75 -10.60 11.38 -0.22
CA SER A 75 -11.46 12.07 -1.17
C SER A 75 -12.66 11.19 -1.54
N SER A 76 -13.72 11.80 -2.08
CA SER A 76 -14.88 11.08 -2.61
C SER A 76 -14.63 10.48 -4.00
N GLU A 77 -13.42 10.62 -4.55
CA GLU A 77 -13.07 10.08 -5.85
C GLU A 77 -12.81 8.58 -5.68
N LEU A 78 -13.52 7.78 -6.46
CA LEU A 78 -13.23 6.35 -6.58
C LEU A 78 -11.94 6.21 -7.38
N ASP A 79 -10.99 5.45 -6.86
CA ASP A 79 -9.78 5.08 -7.59
C ASP A 79 -10.02 3.72 -8.27
N ALA A 80 -9.94 3.69 -9.60
CA ALA A 80 -10.22 2.51 -10.41
C ALA A 80 -9.61 2.60 -11.81
N GLY A 81 -9.17 1.46 -12.33
CA GLY A 81 -8.56 1.33 -13.64
C GLY A 81 -8.87 -0.01 -14.31
N TRP A 82 -8.73 -0.05 -15.64
CA TRP A 82 -8.70 -1.27 -16.43
C TRP A 82 -7.30 -1.85 -16.41
N MET A 83 -7.16 -3.11 -16.02
CA MET A 83 -5.87 -3.76 -15.82
C MET A 83 -5.64 -4.81 -16.88
N ARG A 84 -4.50 -4.69 -17.56
CA ARG A 84 -4.04 -5.65 -18.56
C ARG A 84 -2.67 -6.15 -18.16
N PHE A 85 -2.58 -7.44 -17.86
CA PHE A 85 -1.31 -8.11 -17.56
C PHE A 85 -0.66 -8.56 -18.86
N ASP A 86 0.51 -8.01 -19.16
CA ASP A 86 1.33 -8.46 -20.29
C ASP A 86 2.01 -9.80 -19.98
N ASP A 87 2.45 -9.93 -18.72
CA ASP A 87 2.99 -11.15 -18.14
C ASP A 87 2.85 -11.11 -16.61
N ALA A 88 3.54 -12.00 -15.90
CA ALA A 88 3.48 -12.08 -14.44
C ALA A 88 4.03 -10.83 -13.75
N ASP A 89 4.91 -10.07 -14.39
CA ASP A 89 5.69 -8.99 -13.81
C ASP A 89 5.39 -7.61 -14.41
N HIS A 90 4.53 -7.52 -15.43
CA HIS A 90 4.19 -6.27 -16.10
C HIS A 90 2.67 -6.06 -16.20
N VAL A 91 2.23 -4.88 -15.77
CA VAL A 91 0.84 -4.44 -15.82
C VAL A 91 0.74 -3.12 -16.53
N HIS A 92 -0.24 -3.04 -17.42
CA HIS A 92 -0.71 -1.82 -18.02
C HIS A 92 -2.08 -1.47 -17.44
N GLU A 93 -2.19 -0.28 -16.87
CA GLU A 93 -3.43 0.25 -16.32
C GLU A 93 -3.94 1.40 -17.19
N THR A 94 -5.20 1.33 -17.59
CA THR A 94 -5.90 2.41 -18.30
C THR A 94 -6.97 3.01 -17.41
N GLY A 95 -7.01 4.34 -17.27
CA GLY A 95 -8.09 5.02 -16.55
C GLY A 95 -9.46 4.70 -17.16
N LEU A 96 -10.53 4.61 -16.35
CA LEU A 96 -11.85 4.17 -16.82
C LEU A 96 -12.43 5.03 -17.97
N ASP A 97 -12.04 6.30 -18.03
CA ASP A 97 -12.42 7.28 -19.04
C ASP A 97 -11.34 7.50 -20.13
N ASN A 98 -10.28 6.69 -20.14
CA ASN A 98 -9.09 6.83 -20.97
C ASN A 98 -8.34 8.16 -20.74
N SER A 99 -8.45 8.76 -19.55
CA SER A 99 -7.73 9.98 -19.21
C SER A 99 -6.24 9.75 -18.94
N TYR A 100 -5.84 8.52 -18.62
CA TYR A 100 -4.45 8.16 -18.37
C TYR A 100 -4.15 6.70 -18.73
N GLU A 101 -2.87 6.43 -18.91
CA GLU A 101 -2.25 5.11 -18.97
C GLU A 101 -1.11 5.06 -17.93
N GLU A 102 -0.98 3.97 -17.20
CA GLU A 102 0.13 3.69 -16.28
C GLU A 102 0.77 2.35 -16.59
N ASP A 103 2.10 2.30 -16.53
CA ASP A 103 2.86 1.06 -16.61
C ASP A 103 3.45 0.73 -15.24
N TRP A 104 3.39 -0.55 -14.88
CA TRP A 104 3.81 -1.06 -13.60
C TRP A 104 4.70 -2.29 -13.78
N TYR A 105 5.72 -2.41 -12.94
CA TYR A 105 6.53 -3.63 -12.84
C TYR A 105 6.49 -4.21 -11.44
N ARG A 106 6.59 -5.53 -11.36
CA ARG A 106 6.64 -6.26 -10.09
C ARG A 106 8.03 -6.21 -9.48
N GLU A 107 8.09 -5.95 -8.17
CA GLU A 107 9.30 -6.13 -7.36
C GLU A 107 9.37 -7.58 -6.84
N PRO A 108 10.57 -8.20 -6.78
CA PRO A 108 10.74 -9.55 -6.27
C PRO A 108 10.61 -9.56 -4.74
N THR A 109 9.46 -10.03 -4.25
CA THR A 109 9.05 -9.88 -2.84
C THR A 109 8.72 -11.18 -2.12
N GLY A 110 8.44 -12.26 -2.86
CA GLY A 110 7.85 -13.48 -2.30
C GLY A 110 6.34 -13.34 -2.10
N ALA A 111 5.75 -14.19 -1.24
CA ALA A 111 4.32 -14.13 -0.95
C ALA A 111 3.97 -12.84 -0.19
N MET A 112 2.97 -12.10 -0.68
CA MET A 112 2.47 -10.89 -0.04
C MET A 112 1.28 -11.21 0.86
N HIS A 113 1.44 -11.01 2.15
CA HIS A 113 0.40 -11.19 3.16
C HIS A 113 -0.13 -9.85 3.63
N GLY A 114 -1.44 -9.74 3.82
CA GLY A 114 -2.07 -8.50 4.24
C GLY A 114 -3.01 -8.71 5.40
N MET A 115 -2.95 -7.81 6.38
CA MET A 115 -3.86 -7.77 7.51
C MET A 115 -4.38 -6.35 7.72
N ARG A 116 -5.60 -6.29 8.26
CA ARG A 116 -6.21 -5.06 8.75
C ARG A 116 -6.20 -5.14 10.26
N LEU A 117 -5.88 -4.06 10.93
CA LEU A 117 -5.97 -3.93 12.38
C LEU A 117 -6.84 -2.72 12.73
N HIS A 118 -7.40 -2.72 13.93
CA HIS A 118 -8.07 -1.57 14.50
C HIS A 118 -7.72 -1.40 15.97
N ASP A 119 -7.67 -0.16 16.41
CA ASP A 119 -7.56 0.17 17.83
C ASP A 119 -8.92 -0.11 18.50
N PRO A 120 -9.00 -0.97 19.54
CA PRO A 120 -10.26 -1.23 20.25
C PRO A 120 -10.86 -0.02 20.97
N HIS A 121 -10.09 1.07 21.14
CA HIS A 121 -10.44 2.23 21.94
C HIS A 121 -10.60 3.52 21.13
N SER A 122 -10.37 3.50 19.83
CA SER A 122 -10.52 4.65 18.94
C SER A 122 -11.05 4.23 17.55
N ASP A 123 -11.16 5.19 16.64
CA ASP A 123 -11.51 4.95 15.23
C ASP A 123 -10.29 4.67 14.33
N GLN A 124 -9.11 4.53 14.94
CA GLN A 124 -7.87 4.27 14.22
C GLN A 124 -7.89 2.88 13.59
N LEU A 125 -7.57 2.87 12.30
CA LEU A 125 -7.34 1.70 11.48
C LEU A 125 -5.86 1.59 11.15
N ALA A 126 -5.42 0.36 10.92
CA ALA A 126 -4.15 0.11 10.31
C ALA A 126 -4.19 -1.02 9.29
N TYR A 127 -3.28 -0.97 8.34
CA TYR A 127 -3.03 -2.02 7.36
C TYR A 127 -1.55 -2.36 7.41
N LEU A 128 -1.26 -3.65 7.46
CA LEU A 128 0.10 -4.19 7.38
C LEU A 128 0.14 -5.17 6.21
N LEU A 129 0.93 -4.85 5.20
CA LEU A 129 1.25 -5.77 4.11
C LEU A 129 2.73 -6.15 4.22
N ILE A 130 3.03 -7.44 4.22
CA ILE A 130 4.37 -7.95 4.52
C ILE A 130 4.71 -9.17 3.67
N SER A 131 5.94 -9.21 3.22
CA SER A 131 6.58 -10.32 2.50
C SER A 131 7.96 -10.59 3.11
N ASP A 132 8.78 -11.44 2.47
CA ASP A 132 10.10 -11.83 2.98
C ASP A 132 11.02 -10.64 3.31
N ASN A 133 11.06 -9.64 2.45
CA ASN A 133 11.98 -8.50 2.53
C ASN A 133 11.30 -7.14 2.39
N TRP A 134 9.98 -7.09 2.21
CA TRP A 134 9.22 -5.85 2.06
C TRP A 134 8.06 -5.77 3.04
N MET A 135 7.79 -4.57 3.53
CA MET A 135 6.67 -4.32 4.42
C MET A 135 6.12 -2.91 4.20
N ALA A 136 4.80 -2.79 4.12
CA ALA A 136 4.11 -1.50 4.13
C ALA A 136 3.19 -1.44 5.35
N TRP A 137 3.25 -0.30 6.05
CA TRP A 137 2.40 0.03 7.19
C TRP A 137 1.64 1.32 6.89
N ALA A 138 0.32 1.26 7.01
CA ALA A 138 -0.54 2.43 6.96
C ALA A 138 -1.36 2.52 8.25
N CYS A 139 -1.46 3.70 8.87
CA CYS A 139 -2.19 3.90 10.12
C CYS A 139 -2.83 5.28 10.18
N GLY A 140 -4.12 5.35 10.45
CA GLY A 140 -4.87 6.60 10.55
C GLY A 140 -6.35 6.35 10.80
N SER A 141 -7.18 7.38 10.67
CA SER A 141 -8.63 7.25 10.76
C SER A 141 -9.28 7.60 9.41
N PRO A 142 -10.52 7.14 9.14
CA PRO A 142 -11.26 7.55 7.95
C PRO A 142 -11.53 9.07 7.87
N THR A 143 -11.45 9.78 9.00
CA THR A 143 -11.77 11.21 9.11
C THR A 143 -10.53 12.10 9.15
N SER A 144 -9.33 11.51 9.18
CA SER A 144 -8.06 12.23 9.28
C SER A 144 -7.04 11.71 8.27
N ALA A 145 -5.97 12.47 8.07
CA ALA A 145 -4.83 11.97 7.30
C ALA A 145 -4.19 10.76 8.01
N CYS A 146 -3.71 9.80 7.23
CA CYS A 146 -2.97 8.64 7.72
C CYS A 146 -1.46 8.80 7.55
N GLU A 147 -0.71 7.98 8.28
CA GLU A 147 0.72 7.78 8.13
C GLU A 147 0.91 6.53 7.27
N ILE A 148 1.82 6.59 6.30
CA ILE A 148 2.18 5.45 5.44
C ILE A 148 3.70 5.37 5.38
N THR A 149 4.23 4.18 5.66
CA THR A 149 5.67 3.89 5.61
C THR A 149 5.92 2.55 4.95
N VAL A 150 6.88 2.53 4.03
CA VAL A 150 7.42 1.32 3.40
C VAL A 150 8.80 1.03 3.97
N TYR A 151 9.00 -0.23 4.33
CA TYR A 151 10.22 -0.76 4.90
C TYR A 151 10.80 -1.86 4.02
N GLN A 152 12.12 -1.98 4.08
CA GLN A 152 12.86 -3.11 3.53
C GLN A 152 13.64 -3.80 4.65
N CYS A 153 13.68 -5.14 4.64
CA CYS A 153 14.38 -5.93 5.64
C CYS A 153 15.79 -6.30 5.17
N GLU A 154 16.78 -5.98 6.00
CA GLU A 154 18.15 -6.51 5.90
C GLU A 154 18.56 -7.07 7.26
N GLN A 155 19.08 -8.29 7.30
CA GLN A 155 19.57 -8.92 8.54
C GLN A 155 18.56 -8.89 9.72
N GLN A 156 17.28 -9.14 9.44
CA GLN A 156 16.16 -9.10 10.42
C GLN A 156 15.83 -7.71 10.98
N GLN A 157 16.35 -6.65 10.35
CA GLN A 157 16.06 -5.27 10.70
C GLN A 157 15.32 -4.58 9.55
N TRP A 158 14.16 -4.01 9.86
CA TRP A 158 13.34 -3.27 8.91
C TRP A 158 13.73 -1.81 8.92
N THR A 159 14.18 -1.29 7.79
CA THR A 159 14.53 0.12 7.61
C THR A 159 13.51 0.80 6.72
N ALA A 160 12.99 1.94 7.15
CA ALA A 160 12.06 2.73 6.34
C ALA A 160 12.80 3.29 5.12
N ILE A 161 12.30 2.97 3.92
CA ILE A 161 12.87 3.45 2.65
C ILE A 161 12.00 4.54 2.00
N ALA A 162 10.73 4.63 2.39
CA ALA A 162 9.77 5.61 1.89
C ALA A 162 8.70 5.87 2.96
N SER A 163 8.34 7.13 3.16
CA SER A 163 7.26 7.52 4.07
C SER A 163 6.67 8.87 3.67
N ASN A 164 5.40 9.09 3.98
CA ASN A 164 4.76 10.40 3.90
C ASN A 164 5.11 11.32 5.09
N LEU A 165 5.69 10.76 6.15
CA LEU A 165 6.12 11.53 7.31
C LEU A 165 7.37 12.38 6.99
N ALA A 166 7.45 13.56 7.62
CA ALA A 166 8.62 14.45 7.49
C ALA A 166 9.78 14.02 8.40
N THR A 167 9.49 13.26 9.45
CA THR A 167 10.47 12.82 10.44
C THR A 167 11.15 11.52 10.02
N SER A 168 12.40 11.33 10.45
CA SER A 168 13.07 10.04 10.33
C SER A 168 12.28 8.97 11.08
N ILE A 169 12.08 7.82 10.43
CA ILE A 169 11.40 6.67 11.01
C ILE A 169 12.47 5.71 11.52
N PRO A 170 12.44 5.33 12.81
CA PRO A 170 13.41 4.39 13.35
C PRO A 170 13.27 3.02 12.67
N ALA A 171 14.38 2.30 12.60
CA ALA A 171 14.35 0.90 12.23
C ALA A 171 13.57 0.10 13.28
N ILE A 172 12.89 -0.94 12.83
CA ILE A 172 12.08 -1.80 13.70
C ILE A 172 12.47 -3.28 13.53
N VAL A 173 12.13 -4.07 14.55
CA VAL A 173 12.28 -5.52 14.53
C VAL A 173 10.88 -6.12 14.55
N LEU A 174 10.55 -6.84 13.49
CA LEU A 174 9.32 -7.61 13.37
C LEU A 174 9.63 -8.92 12.64
N SER A 175 9.34 -10.04 13.28
CA SER A 175 9.46 -11.36 12.65
C SER A 175 8.26 -11.57 11.73
N ASN A 176 8.52 -11.85 10.44
CA ASN A 176 7.46 -12.24 9.51
C ASN A 176 6.70 -13.46 10.03
N LYS A 177 7.40 -14.45 10.59
CA LYS A 177 6.76 -15.66 11.12
C LYS A 177 5.78 -15.33 12.24
N ASP A 178 6.08 -14.32 13.05
CA ASP A 178 5.23 -13.93 14.17
C ASP A 178 4.01 -13.18 13.64
N ALA A 179 4.22 -12.22 12.72
CA ALA A 179 3.14 -11.48 12.08
C ALA A 179 2.17 -12.41 11.33
N LEU A 180 2.69 -13.43 10.64
CA LEU A 180 1.89 -14.41 9.89
C LEU A 180 1.12 -15.39 10.78
N GLN A 181 1.45 -15.47 12.07
CA GLN A 181 0.71 -16.30 13.03
C GLN A 181 -0.44 -15.57 13.69
N TRP A 182 -0.54 -14.25 13.55
CA TRP A 182 -1.62 -13.47 14.15
C TRP A 182 -2.98 -13.88 13.60
N GLN A 183 -3.94 -14.07 14.49
CA GLN A 183 -5.29 -14.54 14.16
C GLN A 183 -6.31 -13.41 14.25
N ALA A 184 -7.35 -13.47 13.43
CA ALA A 184 -8.47 -12.53 13.51
C ALA A 184 -9.07 -12.50 14.93
N GLY A 185 -9.27 -11.30 15.47
CA GLY A 185 -9.73 -11.04 16.83
C GLY A 185 -8.63 -11.00 17.89
N GLN A 186 -7.40 -11.44 17.58
CA GLN A 186 -6.27 -11.38 18.51
C GLN A 186 -5.86 -9.94 18.78
N LEU A 187 -5.45 -9.68 20.02
CA LEU A 187 -4.81 -8.44 20.43
C LEU A 187 -3.29 -8.57 20.30
N VAL A 188 -2.65 -7.63 19.60
CA VAL A 188 -1.21 -7.61 19.32
C VAL A 188 -0.64 -6.21 19.57
N GLU A 189 0.62 -6.14 19.98
CA GLU A 189 1.39 -4.90 19.92
C GLU A 189 2.23 -4.90 18.64
N VAL A 190 2.32 -3.75 17.99
CA VAL A 190 3.08 -3.58 16.75
C VAL A 190 4.21 -2.56 16.97
N PRO A 191 5.41 -2.80 16.43
CA PRO A 191 6.54 -1.92 16.66
C PRO A 191 6.40 -0.55 15.97
N MET A 192 5.50 -0.44 14.98
CA MET A 192 5.20 0.83 14.30
C MET A 192 4.40 1.81 15.17
N LYS A 193 3.69 1.31 16.20
CA LYS A 193 2.94 2.12 17.18
C LYS A 193 3.13 1.52 18.60
N PRO A 194 4.32 1.68 19.21
CA PRO A 194 4.61 1.09 20.52
C PRO A 194 3.64 1.57 21.60
N GLY A 195 3.29 0.67 22.52
CA GLY A 195 2.37 0.97 23.64
C GLY A 195 0.89 1.08 23.25
N THR A 196 0.54 0.81 21.99
CA THR A 196 -0.85 0.66 21.54
C THR A 196 -1.13 -0.80 21.20
N THR A 197 -2.21 -1.35 21.75
CA THR A 197 -2.68 -2.69 21.44
C THR A 197 -3.71 -2.64 20.31
N TRP A 198 -3.52 -3.46 19.30
CA TRP A 198 -4.33 -3.52 18.09
C TRP A 198 -5.09 -4.84 18.02
N ARG A 199 -6.34 -4.81 17.55
CA ARG A 199 -7.09 -6.02 17.20
C ARG A 199 -6.95 -6.31 15.71
N VAL A 200 -6.42 -7.50 15.40
CA VAL A 200 -6.34 -8.06 14.04
C VAL A 200 -7.73 -8.45 13.54
#